data_AF-L0HEZ7-F1
#
_entry.id   AF-L0HEZ7-F1
#
_cell.length_a   1.000
_cell.length_b   1.000
_cell.length_c   1.000
_cell.angle_alpha   90.00
_cell.angle_beta   90.00
_cell.angle_gamma   90.00
#
_symmetry.space_group_name_H-M   'P 1'
#
loop_
_entity.id
_entity.type
_entity.pdbx_description
1 polymer ?
#
loop_
_entity_poly.entity_id
_entity_poly.type
_entity_poly.pdbx_seq_one_letter_code
_entity_poly.pdbx_strand_id
1 'polypeptide(L)'
;MKSSLGKMTRNEAGAKEFLLKAGILHGVQPCMLCGSTHVSPAGRGRTRCNDCGFTWGLRRGSIIENTRLTYLQFIRIARLFADEIPPADAAERLHISLSAVDHLYHRIRLSFADGMAGTAILKEPGTEPIYPRARPGPVIFGIHYSPETVRIEPLPPATTDLIVNMDIPWPLRGNILFIDTCEKTYHGLIAYYPDRENQEVVLVQPKNRTHWPPLTVFWKYAQTSWSRHRYLKRDAVPAYVQELAFRYNHRHKDMFHAILEQLSGYEQPA
;
A
#
# COMPACT_ATOMS: atom_id res chain seq x y z
N MET A 1 4.69 -20.50 17.19
CA MET A 1 4.56 -20.08 15.77
C MET A 1 5.85 -19.60 15.11
N LYS A 2 6.82 -18.95 15.78
CA LYS A 2 8.12 -18.58 15.17
C LYS A 2 8.92 -19.78 14.60
N SER A 3 8.71 -20.99 15.14
CA SER A 3 9.44 -22.21 14.74
C SER A 3 8.95 -22.87 13.44
N SER A 4 7.73 -22.58 12.97
CA SER A 4 7.18 -23.17 11.73
C SER A 4 7.54 -22.36 10.48
N LEU A 5 7.56 -21.03 10.58
CA LEU A 5 7.90 -20.13 9.47
C LEU A 5 9.33 -20.42 8.96
N GLY A 6 10.30 -20.52 9.87
CA GLY A 6 11.70 -20.78 9.53
C GLY A 6 11.99 -22.17 8.94
N LYS A 7 11.05 -23.12 8.98
CA LYS A 7 11.16 -24.40 8.25
C LYS A 7 10.54 -24.30 6.86
N MET A 8 9.38 -23.65 6.75
CA MET A 8 8.68 -23.48 5.48
C MET A 8 9.40 -22.52 4.54
N THR A 9 10.16 -21.54 5.03
CA THR A 9 10.84 -20.56 4.17
C THR A 9 12.31 -20.90 3.91
N ARG A 10 12.72 -22.18 3.95
CA ARG A 10 14.13 -22.59 3.71
C ARG A 10 14.45 -22.82 2.24
N ASN A 11 13.46 -23.23 1.47
CA ASN A 11 13.60 -23.55 0.06
C ASN A 11 12.33 -23.15 -0.71
N GLU A 12 12.38 -23.22 -2.04
CA GLU A 12 11.25 -22.81 -2.90
C GLU A 12 9.99 -23.66 -2.70
N ALA A 13 10.14 -24.95 -2.39
CA ALA A 13 9.00 -25.85 -2.18
C ALA A 13 8.22 -25.49 -0.91
N GLY A 14 8.92 -25.27 0.19
CA GLY A 14 8.29 -24.82 1.43
C GLY A 14 7.74 -23.40 1.31
N ALA A 15 8.42 -22.51 0.58
CA ALA A 15 7.94 -21.15 0.34
C ALA A 15 6.63 -21.16 -0.46
N LYS A 16 6.53 -22.02 -1.48
CA LYS A 16 5.28 -22.28 -2.20
C LYS A 16 4.16 -22.76 -1.27
N GLU A 17 4.43 -23.75 -0.44
CA GLU A 17 3.43 -24.29 0.50
C GLU A 17 2.97 -23.23 1.50
N PHE A 18 3.90 -22.42 2.00
CA PHE A 18 3.60 -21.30 2.87
C PHE A 18 2.66 -20.28 2.19
N LEU A 19 2.97 -19.88 0.97
CA LEU A 19 2.16 -18.90 0.23
C LEU A 19 0.77 -19.44 -0.16
N LEU A 20 0.64 -20.74 -0.42
CA LEU A 20 -0.67 -21.38 -0.61
C LEU A 20 -1.50 -21.35 0.68
N LYS A 21 -0.90 -21.69 1.83
CA LYS A 21 -1.59 -21.63 3.13
C LYS A 21 -1.95 -20.20 3.54
N ALA A 22 -1.11 -19.23 3.16
CA ALA A 22 -1.36 -17.81 3.40
C ALA A 22 -2.39 -17.20 2.44
N GLY A 23 -2.92 -17.95 1.47
CA GLY A 23 -3.89 -17.43 0.48
C GLY A 23 -3.29 -16.48 -0.57
N ILE A 24 -1.96 -16.32 -0.59
CA ILE A 24 -1.26 -15.49 -1.58
C ILE A 24 -1.20 -16.19 -2.93
N LEU A 25 -0.98 -17.50 -2.93
CA LEU A 25 -1.08 -18.32 -4.13
C LEU A 25 -2.44 -19.00 -4.15
N HIS A 26 -3.00 -19.11 -5.34
CA HIS A 26 -4.29 -19.76 -5.52
C HIS A 26 -4.07 -21.20 -6.01
N GLY A 27 -4.74 -22.14 -5.34
CA GLY A 27 -4.73 -23.55 -5.71
C GLY A 27 -5.56 -23.81 -6.96
N VAL A 28 -6.25 -24.96 -6.98
CA VAL A 28 -7.25 -25.23 -8.02
C VAL A 28 -8.41 -24.26 -7.83
N GLN A 29 -8.73 -23.49 -8.86
CA GLN A 29 -9.82 -22.51 -8.89
C GLN A 29 -10.71 -22.81 -10.09
N PRO A 30 -11.99 -22.40 -10.08
CA PRO A 30 -12.80 -22.34 -11.28
C PRO A 30 -12.11 -21.50 -12.36
N CYS A 31 -12.42 -21.77 -13.62
CA CYS A 31 -11.88 -21.02 -14.74
C CYS A 31 -12.30 -19.54 -14.63
N MET A 32 -11.33 -18.64 -14.57
CA MET A 32 -11.60 -17.20 -14.47
C MET A 32 -12.21 -16.59 -15.74
N LEU A 33 -12.17 -17.31 -16.87
CA LEU A 33 -12.71 -16.84 -18.15
C LEU A 33 -14.16 -17.28 -18.37
N CYS A 34 -14.51 -18.53 -18.04
CA CYS A 34 -15.83 -19.09 -18.30
C CYS A 34 -16.57 -19.61 -17.06
N GLY A 35 -15.97 -19.53 -15.87
CA GLY A 35 -16.55 -20.02 -14.61
C GLY A 35 -16.54 -21.53 -14.41
N SER A 36 -16.11 -22.31 -15.42
CA SER A 36 -16.14 -23.78 -15.36
C SER A 36 -15.26 -24.36 -14.25
N THR A 37 -15.78 -25.37 -13.55
CA THR A 37 -15.03 -26.17 -12.57
C THR A 37 -14.30 -27.36 -13.22
N HIS A 38 -14.49 -27.60 -14.51
CA HIS A 38 -13.83 -28.66 -15.27
C HIS A 38 -12.40 -28.25 -15.62
N VAL A 39 -11.50 -28.50 -14.68
CA VAL A 39 -10.08 -28.11 -14.78
C VAL A 39 -9.15 -29.31 -14.62
N SER A 40 -8.08 -29.33 -15.39
CA SER A 40 -7.08 -30.40 -15.38
C SER A 40 -5.67 -29.84 -15.20
N PRO A 41 -4.74 -30.59 -14.59
CA PRO A 41 -3.34 -30.20 -14.55
C PRO A 41 -2.75 -30.07 -15.96
N ALA A 42 -2.02 -28.99 -16.19
CA ALA A 42 -1.22 -28.76 -17.38
C ALA A 42 0.28 -28.78 -17.02
N GLY A 43 1.13 -28.92 -18.04
CA GLY A 43 2.58 -28.95 -17.86
C GLY A 43 3.13 -27.75 -17.08
N ARG A 44 4.22 -27.97 -16.35
CA ARG A 44 4.95 -26.96 -15.55
C ARG A 44 4.11 -26.32 -14.42
N GLY A 45 3.23 -27.10 -13.79
CA GLY A 45 2.45 -26.66 -12.62
C GLY A 45 1.37 -25.64 -12.96
N ARG A 46 0.85 -25.70 -14.19
CA ARG A 46 -0.29 -24.91 -14.66
C ARG A 46 -1.58 -25.72 -14.53
N THR A 47 -2.70 -25.04 -14.64
CA THR A 47 -4.05 -25.61 -14.70
C THR A 47 -4.68 -25.17 -16.01
N ARG A 48 -5.39 -26.07 -16.69
CA ARG A 48 -6.11 -25.81 -17.93
C ARG A 48 -7.61 -26.05 -17.71
N CYS A 49 -8.44 -25.15 -18.22
CA CYS A 49 -9.87 -25.37 -18.33
C CYS A 49 -10.16 -26.30 -19.51
N ASN A 50 -10.94 -27.35 -19.28
CA ASN A 50 -11.32 -28.32 -20.31
C ASN A 50 -12.37 -27.76 -21.27
N ASP A 51 -13.16 -26.78 -20.86
CA ASP A 51 -14.26 -26.22 -21.66
C ASP A 51 -13.78 -25.10 -22.59
N CYS A 52 -13.04 -24.10 -22.06
CA CYS A 52 -12.58 -22.95 -22.85
C CYS A 52 -11.08 -22.98 -23.21
N GLY A 53 -10.33 -23.98 -22.74
CA GLY A 53 -8.90 -24.14 -23.03
C GLY A 53 -7.96 -23.14 -22.34
N PHE A 54 -8.49 -22.19 -21.55
CA PHE A 54 -7.68 -21.20 -20.84
C PHE A 54 -6.72 -21.89 -19.87
N THR A 55 -5.47 -21.41 -19.78
CA THR A 55 -4.43 -22.02 -18.95
C THR A 55 -3.78 -21.00 -18.02
N TRP A 56 -3.76 -21.26 -16.72
CA TRP A 56 -3.17 -20.37 -15.70
C TRP A 56 -2.23 -21.12 -14.76
N GLY A 57 -1.45 -20.38 -13.98
CA GLY A 57 -0.59 -20.94 -12.93
C GLY A 57 -1.02 -20.45 -11.56
N LEU A 58 -0.36 -20.94 -10.51
CA LEU A 58 -0.68 -20.63 -9.11
C LEU A 58 -0.60 -19.14 -8.73
N ARG A 59 0.16 -18.36 -9.51
CA ARG A 59 0.36 -16.92 -9.28
C ARG A 59 -0.77 -16.07 -9.85
N ARG A 60 -1.63 -16.62 -10.71
CA ARG A 60 -2.67 -15.85 -11.39
C ARG A 60 -3.61 -15.22 -10.37
N GLY A 61 -3.84 -13.91 -10.46
CA GLY A 61 -4.66 -13.12 -9.52
C GLY A 61 -3.88 -12.57 -8.33
N SER A 62 -2.70 -13.12 -8.02
CA SER A 62 -1.94 -12.76 -6.82
C SER A 62 -1.07 -11.51 -7.00
N ILE A 63 -0.60 -10.95 -5.87
CA ILE A 63 0.42 -9.89 -5.83
C ILE A 63 1.78 -10.29 -6.44
N ILE A 64 2.01 -11.55 -6.78
CA ILE A 64 3.26 -11.98 -7.45
C ILE A 64 3.06 -12.45 -8.89
N GLU A 65 1.85 -12.30 -9.44
CA GLU A 65 1.64 -12.49 -10.87
C GLU A 65 2.53 -11.54 -11.68
N ASN A 66 3.00 -12.01 -12.84
CA ASN A 66 3.86 -11.28 -13.77
C ASN A 66 5.21 -10.81 -13.18
N THR A 67 5.58 -11.30 -12.00
CA THR A 67 6.92 -11.09 -11.44
C THR A 67 7.85 -12.26 -11.79
N ARG A 68 9.15 -11.97 -11.92
CA ARG A 68 10.21 -12.98 -12.03
C ARG A 68 10.75 -13.44 -10.67
N LEU A 69 10.17 -12.95 -9.58
CA LEU A 69 10.61 -13.25 -8.22
C LEU A 69 10.30 -14.70 -7.89
N THR A 70 11.23 -15.40 -7.24
CA THR A 70 10.94 -16.70 -6.64
C THR A 70 10.02 -16.54 -5.43
N TYR A 71 9.43 -17.65 -4.94
CA TYR A 71 8.54 -17.57 -3.78
C TYR A 71 9.31 -17.13 -2.53
N LEU A 72 10.55 -17.59 -2.40
CA LEU A 72 11.41 -17.19 -1.29
C LEU A 72 11.82 -15.72 -1.37
N GLN A 73 12.12 -15.22 -2.57
CA GLN A 73 12.42 -13.80 -2.78
C GLN A 73 11.24 -12.92 -2.39
N PHE A 74 10.01 -13.27 -2.82
CA PHE A 74 8.81 -12.53 -2.42
C PHE A 74 8.66 -12.47 -0.89
N ILE A 75 8.76 -13.61 -0.20
CA ILE A 75 8.63 -13.68 1.26
C ILE A 75 9.66 -12.78 1.95
N ARG A 76 10.91 -12.81 1.48
CA ARG A 76 12.00 -11.99 2.04
C ARG A 76 11.78 -10.50 1.78
N ILE A 77 11.34 -10.12 0.59
CA ILE A 77 11.01 -8.72 0.28
C ILE A 77 9.83 -8.24 1.14
N ALA A 78 8.76 -9.03 1.26
CA ALA A 78 7.62 -8.71 2.12
C ALA A 78 8.03 -8.58 3.60
N ARG A 79 8.99 -9.39 4.07
CA ARG A 79 9.55 -9.25 5.41
C ARG A 79 10.33 -7.95 5.60
N LEU A 80 11.21 -7.61 4.66
CA LEU A 80 11.97 -6.35 4.70
C LEU A 80 11.06 -5.13 4.60
N PHE A 81 9.97 -5.23 3.83
CA PHE A 81 8.91 -4.23 3.81
C PHE A 81 8.28 -4.08 5.19
N ALA A 82 7.88 -5.19 5.83
CA ALA A 82 7.30 -5.18 7.17
C ALA A 82 8.23 -4.51 8.20
N ASP A 83 9.54 -4.78 8.09
CA ASP A 83 10.59 -4.23 8.93
C ASP A 83 11.00 -2.77 8.56
N GLU A 84 10.28 -2.10 7.65
CA GLU A 84 10.53 -0.72 7.19
C GLU A 84 11.94 -0.50 6.59
N ILE A 85 12.51 -1.54 5.96
CA ILE A 85 13.82 -1.44 5.30
C ILE A 85 13.64 -0.76 3.93
N PRO A 86 14.39 0.32 3.63
CA PRO A 86 14.31 1.00 2.34
C PRO A 86 14.57 0.07 1.14
N PRO A 87 13.99 0.36 -0.05
CA PRO A 87 14.17 -0.48 -1.23
C PRO A 87 15.62 -0.72 -1.65
N ALA A 88 16.47 0.31 -1.53
CA ALA A 88 17.90 0.22 -1.84
C ALA A 88 18.62 -0.80 -0.95
N ASP A 89 18.44 -0.67 0.36
CA ASP A 89 19.01 -1.58 1.36
C ASP A 89 18.47 -3.01 1.18
N ALA A 90 17.18 -3.15 0.86
CA ALA A 90 16.57 -4.45 0.63
C ALA A 90 17.09 -5.12 -0.66
N ALA A 91 17.28 -4.35 -1.73
CA ALA A 91 17.89 -4.82 -2.96
C ALA A 91 19.33 -5.29 -2.75
N GLU A 92 20.12 -4.52 -2.00
CA GLU A 92 21.49 -4.88 -1.62
C GLU A 92 21.52 -6.18 -0.80
N ARG A 93 20.74 -6.26 0.30
CA ARG A 93 20.71 -7.42 1.20
C ARG A 93 20.27 -8.72 0.52
N LEU A 94 19.42 -8.63 -0.50
CA LEU A 94 18.88 -9.80 -1.20
C LEU A 94 19.59 -10.10 -2.52
N HIS A 95 20.51 -9.24 -2.96
CA HIS A 95 21.14 -9.30 -4.28
C HIS A 95 20.10 -9.38 -5.42
N ILE A 96 19.06 -8.54 -5.33
CA ILE A 96 17.98 -8.41 -6.32
C ILE A 96 18.01 -6.98 -6.88
N SER A 97 17.59 -6.79 -8.14
CA SER A 97 17.50 -5.45 -8.72
C SER A 97 16.59 -4.52 -7.89
N LEU A 98 17.03 -3.27 -7.67
CA LEU A 98 16.23 -2.22 -7.03
C LEU A 98 14.83 -2.11 -7.64
N SER A 99 14.72 -2.12 -8.97
CA SER A 99 13.43 -2.04 -9.68
C SER A 99 12.43 -3.14 -9.26
N ALA A 100 12.89 -4.38 -9.07
CA ALA A 100 12.02 -5.47 -8.64
C ALA A 100 11.55 -5.32 -7.18
N VAL A 101 12.42 -4.82 -6.29
CA VAL A 101 12.06 -4.51 -4.90
C VAL A 101 11.08 -3.34 -4.85
N ASP A 102 11.39 -2.24 -5.54
CA ASP A 102 10.53 -1.06 -5.64
C ASP A 102 9.15 -1.42 -6.18
N HIS A 103 9.09 -2.20 -7.26
CA HIS A 103 7.83 -2.62 -7.85
C HIS A 103 6.99 -3.44 -6.88
N LEU A 104 7.61 -4.39 -6.16
CA LEU A 104 6.88 -5.19 -5.18
C LEU A 104 6.45 -4.37 -3.96
N TYR A 105 7.32 -3.50 -3.44
CA TYR A 105 6.97 -2.58 -2.35
C TYR A 105 5.79 -1.70 -2.75
N HIS A 106 5.80 -1.16 -3.96
CA HIS A 106 4.70 -0.36 -4.49
C HIS A 106 3.40 -1.17 -4.57
N ARG A 107 3.44 -2.39 -5.12
CA ARG A 107 2.26 -3.28 -5.15
C ARG A 107 1.71 -3.60 -3.75
N ILE A 108 2.59 -3.82 -2.77
CA ILE A 108 2.16 -4.04 -1.37
C ILE A 108 1.46 -2.78 -0.85
N ARG A 109 2.00 -1.58 -1.11
CA ARG A 109 1.34 -0.33 -0.71
C ARG A 109 -0.04 -0.13 -1.33
N LEU A 110 -0.18 -0.48 -2.62
CA LEU A 110 -1.46 -0.42 -3.32
C LEU A 110 -2.50 -1.35 -2.69
N SER A 111 -2.08 -2.49 -2.13
CA SER A 111 -3.00 -3.41 -1.44
C SER A 111 -3.65 -2.82 -0.18
N PHE A 112 -3.03 -1.82 0.47
CA PHE A 112 -3.65 -1.10 1.60
C PHE A 112 -4.67 -0.05 1.14
N ALA A 113 -4.66 0.25 -0.15
CA ALA A 113 -5.43 1.32 -0.76
C ALA A 113 -6.81 0.79 -1.24
N ASP A 114 -6.95 -0.53 -1.43
CA ASP A 114 -8.20 -1.19 -1.76
C ASP A 114 -9.09 -1.34 -0.52
N GLY A 115 -10.13 -0.51 -0.48
CA GLY A 115 -11.07 -0.46 0.62
C GLY A 115 -12.07 0.69 0.54
N MET A 116 -11.72 1.81 -0.11
CA MET A 116 -12.71 2.86 -0.47
C MET A 116 -12.19 4.01 -1.33
N ALA A 117 -10.91 4.00 -1.74
CA ALA A 117 -10.30 5.24 -2.23
C ALA A 117 -8.95 5.10 -2.94
N GLY A 118 -8.17 4.07 -2.65
CA GLY A 118 -6.78 4.04 -3.05
C GLY A 118 -6.54 3.56 -4.50
N THR A 119 -7.37 2.65 -4.99
CA THR A 119 -7.40 2.29 -6.43
C THR A 119 -7.94 3.40 -7.32
N ALA A 120 -8.63 4.39 -6.74
CA ALA A 120 -9.04 5.59 -7.47
C ALA A 120 -7.90 6.60 -7.63
N ILE A 121 -6.97 6.67 -6.68
CA ILE A 121 -5.85 7.63 -6.71
C ILE A 121 -4.69 7.11 -7.57
N LEU A 122 -4.52 5.80 -7.65
CA LEU A 122 -3.37 5.16 -8.29
C LEU A 122 -3.87 4.04 -9.20
N LYS A 123 -4.08 4.35 -10.48
CA LYS A 123 -4.23 3.30 -11.49
C LYS A 123 -2.97 3.07 -12.28
N GLU A 124 -2.87 1.81 -12.69
CA GLU A 124 -1.90 1.19 -13.57
C GLU A 124 -1.57 2.01 -14.84
N PRO A 125 -0.39 1.80 -15.44
CA PRO A 125 -0.01 2.45 -16.69
C PRO A 125 -1.09 2.24 -17.78
N GLY A 126 -1.85 3.29 -18.10
CA GLY A 126 -2.79 3.31 -19.23
C GLY A 126 -4.23 3.75 -18.93
N THR A 127 -4.61 4.03 -17.68
CA THR A 127 -5.93 4.59 -17.34
C THR A 127 -5.83 6.03 -16.83
N GLU A 128 -6.84 6.86 -17.15
CA GLU A 128 -6.88 8.25 -16.72
C GLU A 128 -7.02 8.34 -15.19
N PRO A 129 -6.14 9.08 -14.49
CA PRO A 129 -6.20 9.20 -13.04
C PRO A 129 -7.41 10.05 -12.63
N ILE A 130 -8.13 9.64 -11.58
CA ILE A 130 -9.26 10.41 -11.01
C ILE A 130 -8.79 11.77 -10.48
N TYR A 131 -7.52 11.89 -10.12
CA TYR A 131 -6.82 13.17 -10.07
C TYR A 131 -6.11 13.37 -11.41
N PRO A 132 -6.70 14.13 -12.35
CA PRO A 132 -6.06 14.35 -13.62
C PRO A 132 -4.66 14.92 -13.36
N ARG A 133 -3.64 14.45 -14.08
CA ARG A 133 -2.31 15.09 -14.15
C ARG A 133 -2.41 16.60 -14.47
N ALA A 134 -3.60 17.06 -14.87
CA ALA A 134 -3.94 18.41 -15.28
C ALA A 134 -4.64 19.28 -14.22
N ARG A 135 -4.88 18.83 -12.97
CA ARG A 135 -5.38 19.76 -11.92
C ARG A 135 -4.19 20.35 -11.16
N PRO A 136 -3.83 21.62 -11.36
CA PRO A 136 -2.85 22.29 -10.49
C PRO A 136 -3.42 22.36 -9.07
N GLY A 137 -2.75 21.75 -8.09
CA GLY A 137 -3.17 21.81 -6.68
C GLY A 137 -2.85 20.57 -5.84
N PRO A 138 -3.12 20.63 -4.52
CA PRO A 138 -2.86 19.52 -3.63
C PRO A 138 -3.91 18.41 -3.73
N VAL A 139 -3.48 17.16 -3.56
CA VAL A 139 -4.32 16.02 -3.18
C VAL A 139 -4.50 16.06 -1.66
N ILE A 140 -5.72 16.20 -1.17
CA ILE A 140 -5.99 16.29 0.27
C ILE A 140 -6.64 15.01 0.78
N PHE A 141 -6.15 14.52 1.91
CA PHE A 141 -6.71 13.41 2.67
C PHE A 141 -7.26 13.90 4.00
N GLY A 142 -8.44 13.43 4.38
CA GLY A 142 -9.01 13.59 5.70
C GLY A 142 -8.59 12.44 6.63
N ILE A 143 -8.21 12.76 7.86
CA ILE A 143 -7.93 11.80 8.92
C ILE A 143 -9.12 11.72 9.88
N HIS A 144 -9.60 10.51 10.10
CA HIS A 144 -10.45 10.16 11.23
C HIS A 144 -9.59 9.43 12.26
N TYR A 145 -9.49 10.00 13.47
CA TYR A 145 -8.62 9.50 14.51
C TYR A 145 -9.43 9.00 15.72
N SER A 146 -9.05 7.83 16.20
CA SER A 146 -9.35 7.35 17.55
C SER A 146 -8.06 6.81 18.17
N PRO A 147 -7.97 6.67 19.51
CA PRO A 147 -6.78 6.09 20.15
C PRO A 147 -6.38 4.71 19.62
N GLU A 148 -7.35 3.91 19.16
CA GLU A 148 -7.11 2.54 18.68
C GLU A 148 -6.90 2.49 17.17
N THR A 149 -7.65 3.29 16.41
CA THR A 149 -7.70 3.20 14.94
C THR A 149 -7.61 4.57 14.26
N VAL A 150 -7.02 4.55 13.07
CA VAL A 150 -6.91 5.67 12.15
C VAL A 150 -7.50 5.26 10.80
N ARG A 151 -8.34 6.13 10.24
CA ARG A 151 -8.81 6.00 8.87
C ARG A 151 -8.42 7.24 8.08
N ILE A 152 -7.87 7.05 6.89
CA ILE A 152 -7.47 8.14 6.01
C ILE A 152 -8.20 7.99 4.68
N GLU A 153 -8.90 9.03 4.25
CA GLU A 153 -9.66 9.02 3.00
C GLU A 153 -9.30 10.24 2.14
N PRO A 154 -9.17 10.10 0.81
CA PRO A 154 -9.05 11.24 -0.08
C PRO A 154 -10.33 12.07 -0.04
N LEU A 155 -10.17 13.38 -0.10
CA LEU A 155 -11.30 14.30 -0.15
C LEU A 155 -11.72 14.54 -1.60
N PRO A 156 -13.04 14.68 -1.88
CA PRO A 156 -13.50 15.08 -3.20
C PRO A 156 -12.87 16.41 -3.66
N PRO A 157 -12.69 16.62 -4.98
CA PRO A 157 -12.11 17.86 -5.51
C PRO A 157 -12.82 19.14 -5.02
N ALA A 158 -14.15 19.12 -4.89
CA ALA A 158 -14.91 20.26 -4.38
C ALA A 158 -14.57 20.62 -2.92
N THR A 159 -14.33 19.62 -2.06
CA THR A 159 -13.90 19.82 -0.68
C THR A 159 -12.45 20.30 -0.63
N THR A 160 -11.61 19.78 -1.52
CA THR A 160 -10.22 20.23 -1.66
C THR A 160 -10.16 21.72 -2.04
N ASP A 161 -10.97 22.15 -3.01
CA ASP A 161 -11.02 23.55 -3.45
C ASP A 161 -11.47 24.48 -2.31
N LEU A 162 -12.42 24.05 -1.47
CA LEU A 162 -12.82 24.81 -0.27
C LEU A 162 -11.68 24.92 0.74
N ILE A 163 -10.96 23.83 1.01
CA ILE A 163 -9.85 23.80 1.98
C ILE A 163 -8.68 24.66 1.51
N VAL A 164 -8.31 24.61 0.23
CA VAL A 164 -7.24 25.43 -0.36
C VAL A 164 -7.53 26.92 -0.19
N ASN A 165 -8.80 27.31 -0.27
CA ASN A 165 -9.25 28.69 -0.10
C ASN A 165 -9.47 29.09 1.38
N MET A 166 -9.24 28.20 2.35
CA MET A 166 -9.21 28.58 3.76
C MET A 166 -7.94 29.37 4.09
N ASP A 167 -8.02 30.25 5.08
CA ASP A 167 -6.89 30.99 5.71
C ASP A 167 -5.98 30.06 6.53
N ILE A 168 -5.59 28.92 5.94
CA ILE A 168 -4.59 28.03 6.50
C ILE A 168 -3.24 28.65 6.15
N PRO A 169 -2.32 28.80 7.11
CA PRO A 169 -0.96 29.21 6.82
C PRO A 169 -0.27 28.06 6.09
N TRP A 170 -0.50 27.97 4.78
CA TRP A 170 0.16 27.05 3.87
C TRP A 170 1.65 27.38 3.94
N PRO A 171 2.49 26.57 4.61
CA PRO A 171 3.91 26.85 4.64
C PRO A 171 4.42 26.86 3.20
N LEU A 172 5.22 27.89 2.88
CA LEU A 172 5.79 28.10 1.54
C LEU A 172 6.80 27.00 1.14
N ARG A 173 7.03 26.02 2.02
CA ARG A 173 7.99 24.93 1.90
C ARG A 173 7.30 23.63 2.30
N GLY A 174 7.50 22.55 1.54
CA GLY A 174 6.86 21.25 1.76
C GLY A 174 6.04 20.75 0.57
N ASN A 175 6.20 19.46 0.25
CA ASN A 175 5.30 18.74 -0.66
C ASN A 175 4.16 18.07 0.09
N ILE A 176 4.30 17.85 1.40
CA ILE A 176 3.30 17.17 2.22
C ILE A 176 3.06 17.95 3.48
N LEU A 177 1.80 18.30 3.72
CA LEU A 177 1.39 19.10 4.84
C LEU A 177 0.45 18.28 5.72
N PHE A 178 0.81 18.12 6.98
CA PHE A 178 -0.10 17.58 7.98
C PHE A 178 -0.78 18.74 8.68
N ILE A 179 -2.10 18.83 8.61
CA ILE A 179 -2.88 19.90 9.24
C ILE A 179 -3.59 19.29 10.43
N ASP A 180 -3.20 19.72 11.63
CA ASP A 180 -3.79 19.27 12.88
C ASP A 180 -5.14 19.98 13.06
N THR A 181 -6.25 19.23 13.04
CA THR A 181 -7.64 19.74 13.17
C THR A 181 -8.16 20.66 12.06
N CYS A 182 -9.02 20.13 11.20
CA CYS A 182 -9.78 20.91 10.23
C CYS A 182 -11.26 20.51 10.29
N GLU A 183 -12.12 21.49 10.60
CA GLU A 183 -13.59 21.36 10.63
C GLU A 183 -14.16 20.36 11.66
N LYS A 184 -15.50 20.20 11.68
CA LYS A 184 -16.19 19.24 12.55
C LYS A 184 -16.10 17.79 12.04
N THR A 185 -15.75 17.60 10.77
CA THR A 185 -15.86 16.32 10.06
C THR A 185 -14.57 15.49 10.15
N TYR A 186 -13.41 16.15 10.21
CA TYR A 186 -12.10 15.48 10.20
C TYR A 186 -11.28 15.86 11.43
N HIS A 187 -10.52 14.89 11.94
CA HIS A 187 -9.60 15.12 13.05
C HIS A 187 -8.34 15.85 12.58
N GLY A 188 -7.95 15.70 11.32
CA GLY A 188 -6.87 16.44 10.67
C GLY A 188 -6.83 16.18 9.17
N LEU A 189 -5.89 16.80 8.46
CA LEU A 189 -5.72 16.64 7.02
C LEU A 189 -4.27 16.29 6.64
N ILE A 190 -4.08 15.66 5.48
CA ILE A 190 -2.80 15.53 4.78
C ILE A 190 -2.95 16.15 3.40
N ALA A 191 -2.26 17.25 3.10
CA ALA A 191 -2.23 17.82 1.75
C ALA A 191 -0.92 17.45 1.05
N TYR A 192 -1.01 16.79 -0.09
CA TYR A 192 0.12 16.38 -0.91
C TYR A 192 0.16 17.16 -2.24
N TYR A 193 1.25 17.84 -2.52
CA TYR A 193 1.48 18.62 -3.75
C TYR A 193 2.37 17.83 -4.71
N PRO A 194 1.81 17.13 -5.72
CA PRO A 194 2.58 16.32 -6.65
C PRO A 194 3.50 17.14 -7.56
N ASP A 195 3.15 18.40 -7.80
CA ASP A 195 3.88 19.28 -8.72
C ASP A 195 5.15 19.86 -8.11
N ARG A 196 5.27 19.84 -6.78
CA ARG A 196 6.42 20.41 -6.09
C ARG A 196 7.59 19.41 -6.04
N GLU A 197 8.82 19.90 -6.10
CA GLU A 197 10.03 19.05 -6.20
C GLU A 197 10.54 18.51 -4.85
N ASN A 198 10.22 19.16 -3.73
CA ASN A 198 10.84 18.89 -2.42
C ASN A 198 10.01 17.97 -1.51
N GLN A 199 10.47 16.76 -1.21
CA GLN A 199 9.79 15.80 -0.30
C GLN A 199 9.78 16.20 1.19
N GLU A 200 9.78 17.49 1.48
CA GLU A 200 9.67 18.04 2.81
C GLU A 200 8.25 17.88 3.33
N VAL A 201 8.17 17.36 4.56
CA VAL A 201 6.95 17.21 5.33
C VAL A 201 6.87 18.36 6.32
N VAL A 202 5.77 19.09 6.31
CA VAL A 202 5.54 20.17 7.27
C VAL A 202 4.29 19.91 8.09
N LEU A 203 4.42 20.07 9.41
CA LEU A 203 3.28 20.07 10.31
C LEU A 203 2.74 21.50 10.44
N VAL A 204 1.46 21.66 10.16
CA VAL A 204 0.71 22.91 10.27
C VAL A 204 -0.24 22.79 11.46
N GLN A 205 -0.01 23.62 12.48
CA GLN A 205 -0.89 23.76 13.62
C GLN A 205 -1.71 25.06 13.46
N PRO A 206 -3.04 25.00 13.38
CA PRO A 206 -3.90 26.18 13.31
C PRO A 206 -3.75 27.02 14.59
N LYS A 207 -3.63 28.35 14.43
CA LYS A 207 -3.26 29.28 15.52
C LYS A 207 -4.25 29.37 16.70
N ASN A 208 -5.48 28.84 16.60
CA ASN A 208 -6.60 29.22 17.47
C ASN A 208 -7.42 28.08 18.12
N ARG A 209 -6.87 26.92 18.50
CA ARG A 209 -7.66 25.89 19.25
C ARG A 209 -6.88 25.11 20.31
N THR A 210 -7.54 24.90 21.45
CA THR A 210 -6.94 24.45 22.72
C THR A 210 -7.39 23.06 23.21
N HIS A 211 -8.25 22.33 22.48
CA HIS A 211 -8.93 21.17 23.13
C HIS A 211 -9.49 20.08 22.20
N TRP A 212 -8.64 19.44 21.38
CA TRP A 212 -9.01 18.17 20.75
C TRP A 212 -7.95 17.09 21.03
N PRO A 213 -8.33 15.82 21.28
CA PRO A 213 -7.39 14.78 21.65
C PRO A 213 -6.31 14.61 20.58
N PRO A 214 -5.08 14.33 21.00
CA PRO A 214 -3.97 14.83 20.25
C PRO A 214 -3.63 13.84 19.14
N LEU A 215 -3.83 14.26 17.89
CA LEU A 215 -3.22 13.62 16.74
C LEU A 215 -1.71 13.37 16.93
N THR A 216 -1.07 14.04 17.90
CA THR A 216 0.31 13.79 18.35
C THR A 216 0.72 12.32 18.42
N VAL A 217 -0.15 11.37 18.79
CA VAL A 217 0.26 9.95 18.87
C VAL A 217 0.45 9.36 17.47
N PHE A 218 -0.54 9.53 16.59
CA PHE A 218 -0.40 9.11 15.19
C PHE A 218 0.64 9.97 14.45
N TRP A 219 0.79 11.26 14.79
CA TRP A 219 1.79 12.16 14.19
C TRP A 219 3.20 11.78 14.56
N LYS A 220 3.48 11.54 15.85
CA LYS A 220 4.80 11.05 16.27
C LYS A 220 5.14 9.73 15.58
N TYR A 221 4.15 8.85 15.43
CA TYR A 221 4.29 7.61 14.66
C TYR A 221 4.62 7.88 13.18
N ALA A 222 3.80 8.68 12.50
CA ALA A 222 3.93 9.00 11.08
C ALA A 222 5.26 9.72 10.77
N GLN A 223 5.65 10.70 11.58
CA GLN A 223 6.93 11.42 11.45
C GLN A 223 8.13 10.48 11.57
N THR A 224 8.09 9.55 12.53
CA THR A 224 9.15 8.56 12.70
C THR A 224 9.26 7.67 11.46
N SER A 225 8.15 7.17 10.93
CA SER A 225 8.15 6.32 9.73
C SER A 225 8.58 7.10 8.47
N TRP A 226 8.13 8.35 8.32
CA TRP A 226 8.47 9.20 7.17
C TRP A 226 9.97 9.48 7.10
N SER A 227 10.61 9.75 8.25
CA SER A 227 12.04 10.03 8.32
C SER A 227 12.93 8.89 7.83
N ARG A 228 12.41 7.64 7.86
CA ARG A 228 13.07 6.43 7.35
C ARG A 228 12.89 6.25 5.84
N HIS A 229 11.85 6.83 5.26
CA HIS A 229 11.49 6.69 3.85
C HIS A 229 11.76 8.00 3.07
N ARG A 230 12.98 8.54 3.18
CA ARG A 230 13.39 9.85 2.61
C ARG A 230 13.20 9.99 1.09
N TYR A 231 12.91 8.90 0.38
CA TYR A 231 12.72 8.88 -1.06
C TYR A 231 11.52 7.99 -1.43
N LEU A 232 10.34 8.59 -1.49
CA LEU A 232 9.17 7.97 -2.10
C LEU A 232 8.95 8.59 -3.47
N LYS A 233 8.65 7.78 -4.50
CA LYS A 233 8.22 8.36 -5.78
C LYS A 233 6.95 9.19 -5.56
N ARG A 234 6.77 10.24 -6.36
CA ARG A 234 5.65 11.19 -6.24
C ARG A 234 4.30 10.46 -6.25
N ASP A 235 4.12 9.60 -7.23
CA ASP A 235 2.97 8.70 -7.38
C ASP A 235 2.81 7.69 -6.23
N ALA A 236 3.84 7.38 -5.44
CA ALA A 236 3.72 6.45 -4.33
C ALA A 236 3.20 7.09 -3.02
N VAL A 237 3.18 8.43 -2.93
CA VAL A 237 2.79 9.14 -1.70
C VAL A 237 1.36 8.78 -1.23
N PRO A 238 0.33 8.77 -2.10
CA PRO A 238 -1.01 8.36 -1.68
C PRO A 238 -1.08 6.95 -1.09
N ALA A 239 -0.37 5.99 -1.70
CA ALA A 239 -0.33 4.63 -1.20
C ALA A 239 0.43 4.54 0.14
N TYR A 240 1.47 5.35 0.29
CA TYR A 240 2.24 5.41 1.54
C TYR A 240 1.41 6.01 2.69
N VAL A 241 0.55 7.00 2.42
CA VAL A 241 -0.39 7.51 3.42
C VAL A 241 -1.33 6.40 3.92
N GLN A 242 -1.82 5.55 3.02
CA GLN A 242 -2.63 4.39 3.40
C GLN A 242 -1.82 3.34 4.18
N GLU A 243 -0.56 3.11 3.79
CA GLU A 243 0.38 2.27 4.54
C GLU A 243 0.56 2.77 5.99
N LEU A 244 0.70 4.08 6.20
CA LEU A 244 0.84 4.65 7.55
C LEU A 244 -0.38 4.34 8.44
N ALA A 245 -1.59 4.50 7.90
CA ALA A 245 -2.82 4.16 8.60
C ALA A 245 -2.88 2.66 8.90
N PHE A 246 -2.59 1.82 7.91
CA PHE A 246 -2.57 0.36 8.07
C PHE A 246 -1.61 -0.05 9.18
N ARG A 247 -0.37 0.43 9.14
CA ARG A 247 0.65 0.07 10.14
C ARG A 247 0.28 0.57 11.53
N TYR A 248 -0.27 1.78 11.65
CA TYR A 248 -0.75 2.29 12.93
C TYR A 248 -1.84 1.39 13.50
N ASN A 249 -2.81 0.98 12.69
CA ASN A 249 -3.91 0.10 13.11
C ASN A 249 -3.44 -1.31 13.50
N HIS A 250 -2.31 -1.76 12.94
CA HIS A 250 -1.72 -3.08 13.18
C HIS A 250 -0.48 -3.03 14.09
N ARG A 251 -0.19 -1.89 14.74
CA ARG A 251 1.03 -1.65 15.53
C ARG A 251 1.26 -2.63 16.69
N HIS A 252 0.20 -3.30 17.15
CA HIS A 252 0.25 -4.28 18.24
C HIS A 252 0.31 -5.74 17.73
N LYS A 253 0.36 -5.95 16.42
CA LYS A 253 0.46 -7.26 15.76
C LYS A 253 1.85 -7.46 15.16
N ASP A 254 2.16 -8.70 14.76
CA ASP A 254 3.31 -8.93 13.87
C ASP A 254 2.99 -8.35 12.49
N MET A 255 3.73 -7.30 12.10
CA MET A 255 3.48 -6.54 10.88
C MET A 255 3.58 -7.42 9.63
N PHE A 256 4.50 -8.39 9.61
CA PHE A 256 4.66 -9.29 8.47
C PHE A 256 3.42 -10.17 8.28
N HIS A 257 2.89 -10.73 9.37
CA HIS A 257 1.64 -11.48 9.31
C HIS A 257 0.44 -10.61 8.91
N ALA A 258 0.31 -9.40 9.47
CA ALA A 258 -0.75 -8.47 9.09
C ALA A 258 -0.73 -8.13 7.59
N ILE A 259 0.47 -7.92 7.02
CA ILE A 259 0.62 -7.67 5.59
C ILE A 259 0.19 -8.90 4.78
N LEU A 260 0.61 -10.12 5.17
CA LEU A 260 0.19 -11.32 4.44
C LEU A 260 -1.32 -11.54 4.48
N GLU A 261 -1.97 -11.24 5.61
CA GLU A 261 -3.44 -11.28 5.73
C GLU A 261 -4.08 -10.30 4.74
N GLN A 262 -3.61 -9.04 4.70
CA GLN A 262 -4.09 -8.05 3.72
C GLN A 262 -3.91 -8.54 2.27
N LEU A 263 -2.77 -9.14 1.96
CA LEU A 263 -2.44 -9.61 0.63
C LEU A 263 -3.21 -10.87 0.21
N SER A 264 -3.73 -11.64 1.16
CA SER A 264 -4.51 -12.85 0.87
C SER A 264 -5.86 -12.55 0.21
N GLY A 265 -6.41 -11.35 0.44
CA GLY A 265 -7.63 -10.84 -0.20
C GLY A 265 -7.36 -9.92 -1.38
N TYR A 266 -6.11 -9.76 -1.81
CA TYR A 266 -5.74 -8.88 -2.91
C TYR A 266 -5.94 -9.59 -4.25
N GLU A 267 -6.84 -9.07 -5.07
CA GLU A 267 -6.96 -9.42 -6.48
C GLU A 267 -6.31 -8.30 -7.32
N GLN A 268 -5.45 -8.66 -8.26
CA GLN A 268 -4.96 -7.64 -9.21
C GLN A 268 -6.14 -7.03 -9.98
N PRO A 269 -6.27 -5.69 -10.00
CA PRO A 269 -7.19 -5.04 -10.92
C PRO A 269 -6.82 -5.41 -12.36
N ALA A 270 -7.83 -5.73 -13.17
CA ALA A 270 -7.70 -6.19 -14.55
C ALA A 270 -7.21 -5.10 -15.52
#